data_AF-A0A645B4B5-F1
#
_entry.id   AF-A0A645B4B5-F1
#
_cell.length_a   1.000
_cell.length_b   1.000
_cell.length_c   1.000
_cell.angle_alpha   90.00
_cell.angle_beta   90.00
_cell.angle_gamma   90.00
#
_symmetry.space_group_name_H-M   'P 1'
#
loop_
_entity.id
_entity.type
_entity.pdbx_description
1 polymer ?
#
loop_
_entity_poly.entity_id
_entity_poly.type
_entity_poly.pdbx_seq_one_letter_code
_entity_poly.pdbx_strand_id
1 'polypeptide(L)'
;MRKVFSVASLIVGVVFFALFMTVACTAYYLTHGQFISSELAAIYATLGLLGALSVVLRRYLFSILFYLGCALGWGAGLWVGTLKGSFAPTAGNIASVFLICCFSLIGFSLEIKGVRKRQKARRQEKEAARERELQAQAEIVDPPASPVPAEQPAEVCEPAQSPGT
;
A
#
# COMPACT_ATOMS: atom_id res chain seq x y z
N MET A 1 -14.55 -2.52 -12.15
CA MET A 1 -13.90 -3.23 -11.02
C MET A 1 -12.60 -3.86 -11.51
N ARG A 2 -11.43 -3.30 -11.20
CA ARG A 2 -10.14 -3.89 -11.64
C ARG A 2 -9.88 -5.16 -10.81
N LYS A 3 -9.59 -6.29 -11.48
CA LYS A 3 -9.30 -7.62 -10.92
C LYS A 3 -8.48 -7.53 -9.63
N VAL A 4 -9.16 -7.59 -8.49
CA VAL A 4 -8.53 -7.58 -7.16
C VAL A 4 -7.84 -8.93 -6.89
N PHE A 5 -8.28 -9.97 -7.60
CA PHE A 5 -7.72 -11.32 -7.58
C PHE A 5 -7.11 -11.66 -8.93
N SER A 6 -5.82 -11.94 -8.95
CA SER A 6 -5.14 -12.60 -10.07
C SER A 6 -4.88 -14.04 -9.68
N VAL A 7 -5.08 -14.99 -10.61
CA VAL A 7 -4.70 -16.40 -10.39
C VAL A 7 -3.22 -16.50 -10.01
N ALA A 8 -2.37 -15.63 -10.57
CA ALA A 8 -0.96 -15.55 -10.19
C ALA A 8 -0.76 -15.18 -8.71
N SER A 9 -1.51 -14.21 -8.16
CA SER A 9 -1.40 -13.87 -6.74
C SER A 9 -1.95 -14.96 -5.83
N LEU A 10 -2.96 -15.70 -6.29
CA LEU A 10 -3.47 -16.87 -5.58
C LEU A 10 -2.40 -17.97 -5.51
N ILE A 11 -1.76 -18.30 -6.64
CA ILE A 11 -0.67 -19.29 -6.69
C ILE A 11 0.46 -18.89 -5.75
N VAL A 12 0.90 -17.62 -5.78
CA VAL A 12 1.93 -17.12 -4.87
C VAL A 12 1.48 -17.26 -3.41
N GLY A 13 0.23 -16.91 -3.07
CA GLY A 13 -0.31 -17.10 -1.72
C GLY A 13 -0.28 -18.56 -1.25
N VAL A 14 -0.68 -19.50 -2.13
CA VAL A 14 -0.65 -20.95 -1.86
C VAL A 14 0.78 -21.44 -1.64
N VAL A 15 1.74 -20.96 -2.44
CA VAL A 15 3.17 -21.29 -2.26
C VAL A 15 3.67 -20.79 -0.90
N PHE A 16 3.36 -19.54 -0.53
CA PHE A 16 3.73 -19.01 0.79
C PHE A 16 3.08 -19.78 1.94
N PHE A 17 1.82 -20.17 1.80
CA PHE A 17 1.14 -21.02 2.78
C PHE A 17 1.86 -22.36 2.95
N ALA A 18 2.15 -23.05 1.84
CA ALA A 18 2.82 -24.34 1.85
C ALA A 18 4.24 -24.24 2.44
N LEU A 19 4.99 -23.19 2.09
CA LEU A 19 6.31 -22.91 2.67
C LEU A 19 6.21 -22.65 4.17
N PHE A 20 5.27 -21.82 4.61
CA PHE A 20 5.06 -21.55 6.04
C PHE A 20 4.74 -22.83 6.81
N MET A 21 3.81 -23.64 6.32
CA MET A 21 3.45 -24.92 6.94
C MET A 21 4.65 -25.87 6.98
N THR A 22 5.42 -25.97 5.90
CA THR A 22 6.61 -26.83 5.85
C THR A 22 7.64 -26.39 6.88
N VAL A 23 7.93 -25.09 6.96
CA VAL A 23 8.89 -24.54 7.92
C VAL A 23 8.40 -24.70 9.35
N ALA A 24 7.13 -24.40 9.64
CA ALA A 24 6.54 -24.53 10.97
C ALA A 24 6.54 -25.99 11.44
N CYS A 25 6.13 -26.93 10.58
CA CYS A 25 6.17 -28.36 10.87
C CYS A 25 7.58 -28.87 11.12
N THR A 26 8.53 -28.48 10.27
CA THR A 26 9.94 -28.89 10.41
C THR A 26 10.54 -28.33 11.69
N ALA A 27 10.33 -27.04 11.98
CA ALA A 27 10.84 -26.39 13.18
C ALA A 27 10.27 -27.01 14.47
N TYR A 28 8.97 -27.32 14.49
CA TYR A 28 8.34 -28.01 15.61
C TYR A 28 8.95 -29.41 15.82
N TYR A 29 9.09 -30.18 14.74
CA TYR A 29 9.67 -31.52 14.80
C TYR A 29 11.12 -31.50 15.33
N LEU A 30 11.94 -30.56 14.86
CA LEU A 30 13.33 -30.41 15.32
C LEU A 30 13.44 -29.99 16.80
N THR A 31 12.44 -29.29 17.34
CA THR A 31 12.50 -28.75 18.70
C THR A 31 11.89 -29.69 19.74
N HIS A 32 10.83 -30.42 19.38
CA HIS A 32 10.07 -31.26 20.30
C HIS A 32 10.23 -32.77 20.03
N GLY A 33 10.83 -33.16 18.89
CA GLY A 33 11.05 -34.55 18.52
C GLY A 33 9.77 -35.35 18.21
N GLN A 34 8.61 -34.68 18.16
CA GLN A 34 7.29 -35.27 17.95
C GLN A 34 6.56 -34.57 16.80
N PHE A 35 5.62 -35.29 16.20
CA PHE A 35 4.71 -34.70 15.20
C PHE A 35 3.69 -33.79 15.88
N ILE A 36 3.31 -32.73 15.18
CA ILE A 36 2.37 -31.71 15.64
C ILE A 36 1.01 -32.34 16.01
N SER A 37 0.49 -31.98 17.18
CA SER A 37 -0.89 -32.29 17.60
C SER A 37 -1.92 -31.56 16.74
N SER A 38 -3.13 -32.11 16.59
CA SER A 38 -4.21 -31.52 15.77
C SER A 38 -4.54 -30.08 16.15
N GLU A 39 -4.47 -29.75 17.44
CA GLU A 39 -4.73 -28.39 17.95
C GLU A 39 -3.65 -27.39 17.50
N LEU A 40 -2.39 -27.77 17.62
CA LEU A 40 -1.25 -26.95 17.16
C LEU A 40 -1.22 -26.83 15.64
N ALA A 41 -1.60 -27.88 14.91
CA ALA A 41 -1.73 -27.84 13.45
C ALA A 41 -2.77 -26.81 13.01
N ALA A 42 -3.91 -26.74 13.70
CA ALA A 42 -4.94 -25.74 13.43
C ALA A 42 -4.44 -24.30 13.66
N ILE A 43 -3.66 -24.08 14.72
CA ILE A 43 -3.07 -22.77 15.01
C ILE A 43 -2.08 -22.36 13.90
N TYR A 44 -1.16 -23.24 13.49
CA TYR A 44 -0.23 -22.93 12.40
C TYR A 44 -0.94 -22.78 11.06
N ALA A 45 -1.97 -23.58 10.79
CA ALA A 45 -2.77 -23.44 9.58
C ALA A 45 -3.49 -22.08 9.54
N THR A 46 -4.07 -21.62 10.66
CA THR A 46 -4.73 -20.30 10.71
C THR A 46 -3.73 -19.16 10.56
N LEU A 47 -2.56 -19.23 11.22
CA LEU A 47 -1.47 -18.27 11.05
C LEU A 47 -0.95 -18.23 9.61
N GLY A 48 -0.68 -19.39 9.03
CA GLY A 48 -0.22 -19.53 7.64
C GLY A 48 -1.26 -19.00 6.66
N LEU A 49 -2.55 -19.28 6.89
CA LEU A 49 -3.64 -18.81 6.05
C LEU A 49 -3.76 -17.28 6.13
N LEU A 50 -3.63 -16.70 7.31
CA LEU A 50 -3.67 -15.25 7.51
C LEU A 50 -2.48 -14.58 6.80
N GLY A 51 -1.28 -15.16 6.91
CA GLY A 51 -0.09 -14.75 6.19
C GLY A 51 -0.28 -14.83 4.67
N ALA A 52 -0.77 -15.95 4.16
CA ALA A 52 -1.03 -16.15 2.73
C ALA A 52 -2.11 -15.20 2.18
N LEU A 53 -3.19 -14.99 2.93
CA LEU A 53 -4.27 -14.08 2.56
C LEU A 53 -3.75 -12.64 2.42
N SER A 54 -2.84 -12.22 3.30
CA SER A 54 -2.22 -10.91 3.18
C SER A 54 -1.35 -10.75 1.92
N VAL A 55 -0.66 -11.82 1.48
CA VAL A 55 0.08 -11.85 0.21
C VAL A 55 -0.86 -11.74 -0.98
N VAL A 56 -1.97 -12.50 -0.96
CA VAL A 56 -2.99 -12.47 -2.02
C VAL A 56 -3.59 -11.07 -2.16
N LEU A 57 -3.84 -10.40 -1.04
CA LEU A 57 -4.32 -9.01 -1.00
C LEU A 57 -3.26 -7.99 -1.43
N ARG A 58 -2.05 -8.42 -1.82
CA ARG A 58 -0.87 -7.60 -2.18
C ARG A 58 -0.44 -6.68 -1.04
N ARG A 59 -0.74 -7.06 0.20
CA ARG A 59 -0.33 -6.37 1.42
C ARG A 59 1.06 -6.86 1.85
N TYR A 60 2.05 -6.71 0.96
CA TYR A 60 3.38 -7.29 1.17
C TYR A 60 4.08 -6.77 2.44
N LEU A 61 3.91 -5.49 2.78
CA LEU A 61 4.54 -4.91 3.97
C LEU A 61 3.98 -5.51 5.26
N PHE A 62 2.65 -5.71 5.33
CA PHE A 62 2.01 -6.41 6.44
C PHE A 62 2.48 -7.86 6.50
N SER A 63 2.50 -8.54 5.36
CA SER A 63 2.89 -9.95 5.27
C SER A 63 4.33 -10.19 5.76
N ILE A 64 5.28 -9.32 5.35
CA ILE A 64 6.66 -9.37 5.81
C ILE A 64 6.73 -9.21 7.34
N LEU A 65 6.07 -8.19 7.89
CA LEU A 65 6.07 -7.95 9.33
C LEU A 65 5.37 -9.06 10.11
N PHE A 66 4.29 -9.62 9.57
CA PHE A 66 3.57 -10.72 10.18
C PHE A 66 4.41 -12.00 10.25
N TYR A 67 5.06 -12.40 9.16
CA TYR A 67 5.96 -13.57 9.16
C TYR A 67 7.19 -13.34 10.04
N LEU A 68 7.74 -12.12 10.06
CA LEU A 68 8.82 -11.75 10.96
C LEU A 68 8.38 -11.84 12.42
N GLY A 69 7.17 -11.38 12.74
CA GLY A 69 6.54 -11.54 14.05
C GLY A 69 6.33 -13.00 14.44
N CYS A 70 5.96 -13.87 13.49
CA CYS A 70 5.86 -15.31 13.73
C CYS A 70 7.22 -15.95 14.06
N ALA A 71 8.28 -15.59 13.31
CA ALA A 71 9.62 -16.11 13.55
C ALA A 71 10.20 -15.62 14.89
N LEU A 72 10.05 -14.32 15.18
CA LEU A 72 10.48 -13.72 16.45
C LEU A 72 9.66 -14.25 17.62
N GLY A 73 8.34 -14.39 17.45
CA GLY A 73 7.44 -14.97 18.44
C GLY A 73 7.83 -16.40 18.78
N TRP A 74 8.06 -17.24 17.77
CA TRP A 74 8.54 -18.61 17.97
C TRP A 74 9.87 -18.68 18.72
N GLY A 75 10.87 -17.87 18.30
CA GLY A 75 12.17 -17.82 18.96
C GLY A 75 12.09 -17.35 20.41
N ALA A 76 11.33 -16.29 20.67
CA ALA A 76 11.11 -15.78 22.03
C ALA A 76 10.33 -16.76 22.90
N GLY A 77 9.35 -17.47 22.31
CA GLY A 77 8.57 -18.49 23.00
C GLY A 77 9.42 -19.67 23.47
N LEU A 78 10.30 -20.17 22.61
CA LEU A 78 11.26 -21.21 22.98
C LEU A 78 12.21 -20.72 24.07
N TRP A 79 12.76 -19.51 23.91
CA TRP A 79 13.70 -18.95 24.87
C TRP A 79 13.07 -18.81 26.27
N VAL A 80 11.90 -18.16 26.35
CA VAL A 80 11.20 -17.95 27.62
C VAL A 80 10.68 -19.28 28.19
N GLY A 81 10.24 -20.20 27.33
CA GLY A 81 9.80 -21.55 27.71
C GLY A 81 10.89 -22.40 28.35
N THR A 82 12.16 -22.18 28.00
CA THR A 82 13.31 -22.89 28.59
C THR A 82 13.78 -22.33 29.94
N LEU A 83 13.23 -21.21 30.40
CA LEU A 83 13.60 -20.63 31.70
C LEU A 83 13.13 -21.54 32.85
N LYS A 84 13.90 -21.58 33.94
CA LYS A 84 13.53 -22.35 35.13
C LYS A 84 12.38 -21.66 35.86
N GLY A 85 11.16 -22.18 35.71
CA GLY A 85 9.99 -21.77 36.46
C GLY A 85 8.74 -22.48 36.00
N SER A 86 7.82 -22.79 36.93
CA SER A 86 6.52 -23.42 36.60
C SER A 86 5.71 -22.60 35.58
N PHE A 87 5.90 -21.29 35.56
CA PHE A 87 5.25 -20.37 34.61
C PHE A 87 5.99 -20.17 33.29
N ALA A 88 7.21 -20.70 33.11
CA ALA A 88 8.02 -20.52 31.91
C ALA A 88 7.33 -20.94 30.59
N PRO A 89 6.70 -22.13 30.49
CA PRO A 89 6.01 -22.54 29.26
C PRO A 89 4.82 -21.63 28.92
N THR A 90 4.05 -21.21 29.93
CA THR A 90 2.93 -20.29 29.74
C THR A 90 3.41 -18.89 29.33
N ALA A 91 4.47 -18.40 29.96
CA ALA A 91 5.10 -17.12 29.61
C ALA A 91 5.68 -17.13 28.19
N GLY A 92 6.23 -18.26 27.73
CA GLY A 92 6.70 -18.45 26.36
C GLY A 92 5.58 -18.33 25.33
N ASN A 93 4.43 -18.96 25.59
CA ASN A 93 3.26 -18.82 24.73
C ASN A 93 2.74 -17.39 24.70
N ILE A 94 2.65 -16.73 25.85
CA ILE A 94 2.20 -15.33 25.93
C ILE A 94 3.15 -14.41 25.17
N ALA A 95 4.47 -14.57 25.35
CA ALA A 95 5.47 -13.78 24.64
C ALA A 95 5.39 -13.99 23.12
N SER A 96 5.16 -15.23 22.68
CA SER A 96 5.01 -15.58 21.26
C SER A 96 3.82 -14.84 20.64
N VAL A 97 2.64 -14.97 21.26
CA VAL A 97 1.40 -14.33 20.78
C VAL A 97 1.54 -12.81 20.85
N PHE A 98 2.12 -12.28 21.93
CA PHE A 98 2.34 -10.85 22.09
C PHE A 98 3.19 -10.27 20.95
N LEU A 99 4.31 -10.89 20.60
CA LEU A 99 5.16 -10.43 19.50
C LEU A 99 4.45 -10.53 18.15
N ILE A 100 3.76 -11.64 17.88
CA ILE A 100 2.96 -11.80 16.65
C ILE A 100 1.93 -10.67 16.53
N CYS A 101 1.22 -10.37 17.61
CA CYS A 101 0.24 -9.29 17.67
C CYS A 101 0.89 -7.91 17.48
N CYS A 102 1.99 -7.60 18.18
CA CYS A 102 2.68 -6.31 18.04
C CYS A 102 3.14 -6.06 16.60
N PHE A 103 3.80 -7.04 15.98
CA PHE A 103 4.26 -6.92 14.60
C PHE A 103 3.11 -6.85 13.59
N SER A 104 2.03 -7.60 13.82
CA SER A 104 0.81 -7.52 13.02
C SER A 104 0.16 -6.12 13.10
N LEU A 105 0.05 -5.55 14.30
CA LEU A 105 -0.50 -4.21 14.51
C LEU A 105 0.38 -3.12 13.89
N ILE A 106 1.71 -3.25 13.99
CA ILE A 106 2.66 -2.33 13.34
C ILE A 106 2.51 -2.41 11.83
N GLY A 107 2.49 -3.62 11.26
CA GLY A 107 2.29 -3.84 9.83
C GLY A 107 0.98 -3.24 9.34
N PHE A 108 -0.10 -3.45 10.09
CA PHE A 108 -1.42 -2.93 9.77
C PHE A 108 -1.45 -1.39 9.83
N SER A 109 -0.82 -0.81 10.85
CA SER A 109 -0.72 0.64 11.03
C SER A 109 0.07 1.33 9.90
N LEU A 110 1.21 0.76 9.51
CA LEU A 110 2.02 1.26 8.40
C LEU A 110 1.28 1.15 7.08
N GLU A 111 0.55 0.07 6.90
CA GLU A 111 -0.25 -0.16 5.71
C GLU A 111 -1.42 0.83 5.59
N ILE A 112 -2.14 1.11 6.68
CA ILE A 112 -3.18 2.15 6.72
C ILE A 112 -2.59 3.52 6.36
N LYS A 113 -1.43 3.86 6.94
CA LYS A 113 -0.73 5.12 6.63
C LYS A 113 -0.33 5.19 5.15
N GLY A 114 0.20 4.11 4.58
CA GLY A 114 0.58 4.03 3.18
C GLY A 114 -0.61 4.17 2.22
N VAL A 115 -1.73 3.51 2.52
CA VAL A 115 -2.96 3.63 1.73
C VAL A 115 -3.52 5.05 1.82
N ARG A 116 -3.59 5.63 3.03
CA ARG A 116 -4.03 7.02 3.23
C ARG A 116 -3.16 8.01 2.46
N LYS A 117 -1.84 7.84 2.46
CA LYS A 117 -0.91 8.68 1.70
C LYS A 117 -1.16 8.58 0.19
N ARG A 118 -1.32 7.36 -0.33
CA ARG A 118 -1.63 7.12 -1.75
C ARG A 118 -3.00 7.67 -2.16
N GLN A 119 -4.00 7.59 -1.29
CA GLN A 119 -5.32 8.17 -1.54
C GLN A 119 -5.27 9.70 -1.56
N LYS A 120 -4.51 10.34 -0.66
CA LYS A 120 -4.31 11.79 -0.66
C LYS A 120 -3.61 12.26 -1.94
N ALA A 121 -2.53 11.59 -2.35
CA ALA A 121 -1.82 11.92 -3.59
C ALA A 121 -2.74 11.81 -4.82
N ARG A 122 -3.57 10.75 -4.91
CA ARG A 122 -4.54 10.58 -6.00
C ARG A 122 -5.65 11.63 -6.02
N ARG A 123 -6.02 12.20 -4.87
CA ARG A 123 -6.99 13.31 -4.81
C ARG A 123 -6.34 14.59 -5.33
N GLN A 124 -5.11 14.88 -4.92
CA GLN A 124 -4.33 16.02 -5.40
C GLN A 124 -4.07 15.96 -6.91
N GLU A 125 -3.70 14.79 -7.46
CA GLU A 125 -3.54 14.61 -8.91
C GLU A 125 -4.84 14.87 -9.68
N LYS A 126 -5.99 14.47 -9.13
CA LYS A 126 -7.30 14.72 -9.74
C LYS A 126 -7.71 16.18 -9.68
N GLU A 127 -7.45 16.85 -8.57
CA GLU A 127 -7.72 18.28 -8.39
C GLU A 127 -6.85 19.11 -9.34
N ALA A 128 -5.54 18.84 -9.40
CA ALA A 128 -4.63 19.51 -10.32
C ALA A 128 -4.95 19.23 -11.80
N ALA A 129 -5.40 18.02 -12.15
CA ALA A 129 -5.86 17.72 -13.51
C ALA A 129 -7.13 18.51 -13.87
N ARG A 130 -8.07 18.65 -12.92
CA ARG A 130 -9.31 19.41 -13.12
C ARG A 130 -9.06 20.91 -13.26
N GLU A 131 -8.11 21.44 -12.48
CA GLU A 131 -7.67 22.84 -12.62
C GLU A 131 -7.00 23.10 -13.97
N ARG A 132 -6.19 22.16 -14.48
CA ARG A 132 -5.61 22.26 -15.83
C ARG A 132 -6.67 22.21 -16.94
N GLU A 133 -7.69 21.37 -16.80
CA GLU A 133 -8.82 21.32 -17.74
C GLU A 133 -9.67 22.60 -17.70
N LEU A 134 -9.85 23.20 -16.52
CA LEU A 134 -10.53 24.49 -16.37
C LEU A 134 -9.71 25.65 -16.95
N GLN A 135 -8.38 25.66 -16.76
CA GLN A 135 -7.49 26.66 -17.35
C GLN A 135 -7.41 26.52 -18.88
N ALA A 136 -7.32 25.30 -19.40
CA ALA A 136 -7.37 25.07 -20.85
C ALA A 136 -8.71 25.51 -21.46
N GLN A 137 -9.83 25.29 -20.77
CA GLN A 137 -11.14 25.79 -21.23
C GLN A 137 -11.25 27.32 -21.11
N ALA A 138 -10.67 27.94 -20.09
CA ALA A 138 -10.65 29.40 -19.96
C ALA A 138 -9.79 30.06 -21.05
N GLU A 139 -8.65 29.47 -21.42
CA GLU A 139 -7.77 29.95 -22.49
C GLU A 139 -8.41 29.77 -23.88
N ILE A 140 -9.30 28.79 -24.07
CA ILE A 140 -10.06 28.61 -25.31
C ILE A 140 -11.24 29.61 -25.40
N VAL A 141 -11.81 30.03 -24.26
CA VAL A 141 -12.96 30.95 -24.20
C VAL A 141 -12.54 32.43 -24.22
N ASP A 142 -11.29 32.74 -23.89
CA ASP A 142 -10.71 34.08 -24.03
C ASP A 142 -9.86 34.16 -25.32
N PRO A 143 -10.44 34.48 -26.49
CA PRO A 143 -9.64 34.81 -27.66
C PRO A 143 -8.77 36.03 -27.30
N PRO A 144 -7.48 36.07 -27.65
CA PRO A 144 -6.69 37.27 -27.45
C PRO A 144 -7.43 38.43 -28.11
N ALA A 145 -7.73 39.45 -27.31
CA ALA A 145 -8.21 40.73 -27.81
C ALA A 145 -7.25 41.16 -28.92
N SER A 146 -7.67 40.91 -30.16
CA SER A 146 -6.96 41.38 -31.33
C SER A 146 -6.92 42.90 -31.22
N PRO A 147 -5.76 43.55 -31.43
CA PRO A 147 -5.69 44.99 -31.38
C PRO A 147 -6.64 45.53 -32.45
N VAL A 148 -7.61 46.30 -31.97
CA VAL A 148 -8.58 47.07 -32.74
C VAL A 148 -7.88 47.66 -33.98
N PRO A 149 -8.33 47.37 -35.23
CA PRO A 149 -7.89 48.15 -36.37
C PRO A 149 -8.34 49.57 -36.12
N ALA A 150 -7.39 50.49 -35.96
CA ALA A 150 -7.66 51.90 -35.78
C ALA A 150 -8.55 52.37 -36.94
N GLU A 151 -9.83 52.59 -36.62
CA GLU A 151 -10.80 53.31 -37.42
C GLU A 151 -10.20 54.71 -37.65
N GLN A 152 -9.71 54.96 -38.86
CA GLN A 152 -9.23 56.29 -39.26
C GLN A 152 -10.44 57.20 -39.43
N PRO A 153 -10.57 58.31 -38.68
CA PRO A 153 -11.49 59.37 -39.02
C PRO A 153 -10.67 60.49 -39.69
N ALA A 154 -10.89 60.72 -40.98
CA ALA A 154 -10.47 61.97 -41.59
C ALA A 154 -11.51 62.40 -42.63
N GLU A 155 -12.46 63.16 -42.10
CA GLU A 155 -13.44 64.00 -42.76
C GLU A 155 -12.75 65.08 -43.63
N VAL A 156 -13.09 65.09 -44.93
CA VAL A 156 -13.50 66.22 -45.79
C VAL A 156 -12.64 67.52 -45.93
N CYS A 157 -12.49 67.89 -47.22
CA CYS A 157 -12.36 69.23 -47.87
C CYS A 157 -10.98 69.86 -48.21
N GLU A 158 -10.87 70.13 -49.52
CA GLU A 158 -10.02 71.02 -50.37
C GLU A 158 -9.71 72.46 -49.87
N PRO A 159 -8.95 73.33 -50.60
CA PRO A 159 -7.91 73.15 -51.65
C PRO A 159 -6.68 74.13 -51.54
N ALA A 160 -5.77 74.03 -52.55
CA ALA A 160 -4.86 75.07 -53.10
C ALA A 160 -3.44 75.27 -52.51
N GLN A 161 -2.37 75.00 -53.32
CA GLN A 161 -1.42 76.03 -53.83
C GLN A 161 -0.33 75.50 -54.80
N SER A 162 -0.30 76.11 -56.00
CA SER A 162 0.78 76.44 -56.96
C SER A 162 1.74 75.39 -57.59
N PRO A 163 1.98 75.45 -58.92
CA PRO A 163 3.01 74.69 -59.64
C PRO A 163 4.36 75.41 -59.64
N GLY A 164 5.46 74.65 -59.71
CA GLY A 164 6.83 75.18 -59.83
C GLY A 164 7.67 74.32 -60.76
N THR A 165 8.03 74.95 -61.89
CA THR A 165 9.01 74.61 -62.96
C THR A 165 8.76 73.40 -63.84
#